data_AF-A0A3D1XP30-F1
#
_entry.id   AF-A0A3D1XP30-F1
#
_cell.length_a   1.000
_cell.length_b   1.000
_cell.length_c   1.000
_cell.angle_alpha   90.00
_cell.angle_beta   90.00
_cell.angle_gamma   90.00
#
_symmetry.space_group_name_H-M   'P 1'
#
loop_
_entity.id
_entity.type
_entity.pdbx_description
1 polymer ?
#
loop_
_entity_poly.entity_id
_entity_poly.type
_entity_poly.pdbx_seq_one_letter_code
_entity_poly.pdbx_strand_id
1 'polypeptide(L)'
;MEASVSAAVNVSMLAMSVIFTVLIILIFTIKALVKLIPYEAPPAPPARKVSASSPPEQDDQVAAITASLAAHIGKRPDEFRIVNIQSR
;
A
#
# COMPACT_ATOMS: atom_id res chain seq x y z
N MET A 1 -50.84 -22.71 -6.01
CA MET A 1 -50.00 -21.50 -5.85
C MET A 1 -49.04 -21.65 -4.66
N GLU A 2 -49.42 -22.34 -3.57
CA GLU A 2 -48.56 -22.66 -2.41
C GLU A 2 -47.24 -23.38 -2.72
N ALA A 3 -47.26 -24.37 -3.63
CA ALA A 3 -46.05 -25.14 -3.99
C ALA A 3 -44.95 -24.26 -4.62
N SER A 4 -45.33 -23.23 -5.37
CA SER A 4 -44.40 -22.28 -5.99
C SER A 4 -43.75 -21.36 -4.96
N VAL A 5 -44.50 -20.97 -3.92
CA VAL A 5 -44.00 -20.13 -2.84
C VAL A 5 -42.99 -20.90 -1.99
N SER A 6 -43.30 -22.14 -1.62
CA SER A 6 -42.37 -23.00 -0.86
C SER A 6 -41.07 -23.25 -1.62
N ALA A 7 -41.15 -23.54 -2.93
CA ALA A 7 -39.98 -23.68 -3.78
C ALA A 7 -39.15 -22.38 -3.87
N ALA A 8 -39.80 -21.23 -4.03
CA ALA A 8 -39.12 -19.94 -4.09
C ALA A 8 -38.39 -19.60 -2.76
N VAL A 9 -38.99 -19.91 -1.61
CA VAL A 9 -38.36 -19.71 -0.30
C VAL A 9 -37.13 -20.60 -0.16
N ASN A 10 -37.20 -21.86 -0.57
CA ASN A 10 -36.07 -22.78 -0.48
C ASN A 10 -34.90 -22.33 -1.37
N VAL A 11 -35.19 -21.90 -2.60
CA VAL A 11 -34.16 -21.36 -3.52
C VAL A 11 -33.56 -20.07 -2.97
N SER A 12 -34.37 -19.17 -2.41
CA SER A 12 -33.89 -17.94 -1.78
C SER A 12 -32.96 -18.22 -0.59
N MET A 13 -33.35 -19.16 0.28
CA MET A 13 -32.55 -19.56 1.43
C MET A 13 -31.20 -20.17 1.00
N LEU A 14 -31.23 -21.03 -0.02
CA LEU A 14 -30.02 -21.62 -0.60
C LEU A 14 -29.11 -20.55 -1.18
N ALA A 15 -29.65 -19.61 -1.96
CA ALA A 15 -28.89 -18.53 -2.56
C ALA A 15 -28.23 -17.63 -1.50
N MET A 16 -28.98 -17.23 -0.46
CA MET A 16 -28.42 -16.45 0.65
C MET A 16 -27.29 -17.21 1.36
N SER A 17 -27.50 -18.50 1.64
CA SER A 17 -26.48 -19.33 2.28
C SER A 17 -25.20 -19.45 1.44
N VAL A 18 -25.33 -19.65 0.13
CA VAL A 18 -24.19 -19.73 -0.80
C VAL A 18 -23.44 -18.40 -0.86
N ILE A 19 -24.14 -17.26 -0.98
CA ILE A 19 -23.51 -15.93 -1.02
C ILE A 19 -22.68 -15.71 0.24
N PHE A 20 -23.27 -15.92 1.42
CA PHE A 20 -22.54 -15.77 2.68
C PHE A 20 -21.33 -16.69 2.77
N THR A 21 -21.49 -17.96 2.37
CA THR A 21 -20.39 -18.94 2.38
C THR A 21 -19.25 -18.51 1.49
N VAL A 22 -19.53 -18.05 0.26
CA VAL A 22 -18.52 -17.54 -0.68
C VAL A 22 -17.81 -16.33 -0.08
N LEU A 23 -18.53 -15.37 0.48
CA LEU A 23 -17.92 -14.19 1.12
C LEU A 23 -17.01 -14.57 2.29
N ILE A 24 -17.44 -15.51 3.14
CA ILE A 24 -16.63 -16.01 4.26
C ILE A 24 -15.35 -16.66 3.73
N ILE A 25 -15.44 -17.53 2.72
CA ILE A 25 -14.28 -18.19 2.13
C ILE A 25 -13.31 -17.18 1.52
N LEU A 26 -13.81 -16.18 0.79
CA LEU A 26 -12.98 -15.13 0.20
C LEU A 26 -12.22 -14.36 1.27
N ILE A 27 -12.92 -13.85 2.30
CA ILE A 27 -12.30 -13.10 3.39
C ILE A 27 -11.29 -13.98 4.14
N PHE A 28 -11.66 -15.23 4.42
CA PHE A 28 -10.77 -16.18 5.07
C PHE A 28 -9.50 -16.42 4.26
N THR A 29 -9.63 -16.57 2.94
CA THR A 29 -8.51 -16.77 2.02
C THR A 29 -7.58 -15.56 2.03
N ILE A 30 -8.12 -14.35 1.96
CA ILE A 30 -7.32 -13.11 2.07
C ILE A 30 -6.59 -13.05 3.43
N LYS A 31 -7.27 -13.35 4.55
CA LYS A 31 -6.64 -13.38 5.88
C LYS A 31 -5.53 -14.43 5.96
N ALA A 32 -5.73 -15.60 5.36
CA ALA A 32 -4.75 -16.67 5.32
C ALA A 32 -3.52 -16.25 4.48
N LEU A 33 -3.74 -15.66 3.30
CA LEU A 33 -2.68 -15.11 2.45
C LEU A 33 -1.85 -14.04 3.16
N VAL A 34 -2.49 -13.11 3.87
CA VAL A 34 -1.81 -12.08 4.67
C VAL A 34 -1.00 -12.67 5.81
N LYS A 35 -1.44 -13.78 6.41
CA LYS A 35 -0.68 -14.46 7.45
C LYS A 35 0.45 -15.33 6.93
N LEU A 36 0.31 -15.90 5.72
CA LEU A 36 1.32 -16.76 5.12
C LEU A 36 2.44 -15.95 4.47
N ILE A 37 2.11 -14.81 3.85
CA ILE A 37 3.07 -13.83 3.34
C ILE A 37 2.82 -12.53 4.12
N PRO A 38 3.30 -12.46 5.38
CA PRO A 38 3.26 -11.21 6.13
C PRO A 38 4.01 -10.17 5.31
N TYR A 39 3.33 -9.07 5.00
CA TYR A 39 3.94 -7.92 4.37
C TYR A 39 4.99 -7.35 5.33
N GLU A 40 6.25 -7.70 5.13
CA GLU A 40 7.35 -6.92 5.68
C GLU A 40 7.38 -5.60 4.92
N ALA A 41 6.78 -4.57 5.51
CA ALA A 41 7.12 -3.22 5.15
C ALA A 41 8.64 -3.09 5.27
N PRO A 42 9.38 -2.68 4.21
CA PRO A 42 10.79 -2.38 4.32
C PRO A 42 10.99 -1.50 5.55
N PRO A 43 11.96 -1.82 6.43
CA PRO A 43 12.14 -1.10 7.68
C PRO A 43 12.20 0.38 7.35
N ALA A 44 11.24 1.14 7.90
CA ALA A 44 11.25 2.58 7.79
C ALA A 44 12.67 3.03 8.15
N PRO A 45 13.34 3.82 7.28
CA PRO A 45 14.71 4.24 7.53
C PRO A 45 14.81 4.74 8.96
N PRO A 46 15.81 4.27 9.74
CA PRO A 46 15.90 4.62 11.15
C PRO A 46 15.80 6.13 11.24
N ALA A 47 14.82 6.61 12.01
CA ALA A 47 14.70 8.03 12.32
C ALA A 47 16.03 8.45 12.94
N ARG A 48 16.87 9.05 12.11
CA ARG A 48 18.19 9.53 12.50
C ARG A 48 17.90 10.51 13.61
N LYS A 49 18.36 10.21 14.82
CA LYS A 49 18.32 11.18 15.93
C LYS A 49 19.10 12.38 15.42
N VAL A 50 18.40 13.40 14.95
CA VAL A 50 18.99 14.66 14.52
C VAL A 50 19.54 15.29 15.78
N SER A 51 20.83 15.09 16.02
CA SER A 51 21.59 15.95 16.92
C SER A 51 21.46 17.37 16.38
N ALA A 52 20.85 18.22 17.19
CA ALA A 52 20.55 19.60 16.89
C ALA A 52 21.85 20.39 16.65
N SER A 53 22.29 20.50 15.40
CA SER A 53 23.26 21.52 14.95
C SER A 53 23.42 21.58 13.43
N SER A 54 22.36 21.91 12.67
CA SER A 54 22.35 22.53 11.31
C SER A 54 20.98 22.24 10.64
N PRO A 55 20.43 23.15 9.81
CA PRO A 55 19.09 22.96 9.22
C PRO A 55 19.16 21.81 8.20
N PRO A 56 18.62 20.61 8.50
CA PRO A 56 18.78 19.43 7.65
C PRO A 56 17.73 19.35 6.55
N GLU A 57 16.62 20.10 6.68
CA GLU A 57 15.44 19.95 5.82
C GLU A 57 15.73 20.20 4.33
N GLN A 58 16.63 21.13 4.03
CA GLN A 58 16.85 21.55 2.65
C GLN A 58 17.77 20.57 1.88
N ASP A 59 18.81 20.06 2.53
CA ASP A 59 19.70 19.05 1.94
C ASP A 59 19.01 17.68 1.86
N ASP A 60 18.18 17.33 2.85
CA ASP A 60 17.37 16.11 2.82
C ASP A 60 16.35 16.14 1.67
N GLN A 61 15.74 17.31 1.40
CA GLN A 61 14.83 17.48 0.27
C GLN A 61 15.56 17.35 -1.07
N VAL A 62 16.73 17.99 -1.22
CA VAL A 62 17.54 17.88 -2.44
C VAL A 62 18.04 16.45 -2.66
N ALA A 63 18.42 15.73 -1.60
CA ALA A 63 18.85 14.34 -1.68
C ALA A 63 17.69 13.40 -2.07
N ALA A 64 16.49 13.61 -1.51
CA ALA A 64 15.29 12.84 -1.87
C ALA A 64 14.86 13.08 -3.33
N ILE A 65 14.93 14.33 -3.80
CA ILE A 65 14.65 14.66 -5.21
C ILE A 65 15.71 14.05 -6.12
N THR A 66 16.99 14.12 -5.74
CA THR A 66 18.08 13.52 -6.52
C THR A 66 17.94 12.00 -6.61
N ALA A 67 17.60 11.33 -5.49
CA ALA A 67 17.43 9.88 -5.45
C ALA A 67 16.22 9.41 -6.27
N SER A 68 15.09 10.10 -6.17
CA SER A 68 13.90 9.79 -6.97
C SER A 68 14.11 10.08 -8.46
N LEU A 69 14.79 11.17 -8.80
CA LEU A 69 15.12 11.51 -10.19
C LEU A 69 16.13 10.55 -10.81
N ALA A 70 17.17 10.15 -10.06
CA ALA A 70 18.15 9.16 -10.50
C ALA A 70 17.51 7.78 -10.72
N ALA A 71 16.58 7.39 -9.85
CA ALA A 71 15.81 6.15 -10.01
C ALA A 71 14.87 6.19 -11.23
N HIS A 72 14.27 7.36 -11.52
CA HIS A 72 13.35 7.50 -12.65
C HIS A 72 14.05 7.62 -14.01
N ILE A 73 15.20 8.30 -14.06
CA ILE A 73 15.94 8.57 -15.31
C ILE A 73 17.03 7.52 -15.58
N GLY A 74 17.28 6.58 -14.65
CA GLY A 74 18.26 5.50 -14.80
C GLY A 74 19.70 6.01 -14.95
N LYS A 75 19.95 7.26 -14.57
CA LYS A 75 21.17 8.00 -14.84
C LYS A 75 21.81 8.41 -13.51
N ARG A 76 23.14 8.44 -13.47
CA ARG A 76 23.89 8.51 -12.20
C ARG A 76 23.64 9.86 -11.50
N PRO A 77 23.49 9.89 -10.17
CA PRO A 77 23.35 11.12 -9.39
C PRO A 77 24.47 12.14 -9.62
N ASP A 78 25.64 11.68 -10.08
CA ASP A 78 26.81 12.51 -10.41
C ASP A 78 26.63 13.39 -11.65
N GLU A 79 25.66 13.06 -12.52
CA GLU A 79 25.43 13.79 -13.78
C GLU A 79 24.41 14.93 -13.64
N PHE A 80 23.74 15.03 -12.48
CA PHE A 80 22.74 16.07 -12.22
C PHE A 80 23.01 16.76 -10.89
N ARG A 81 23.19 18.08 -10.95
CA ARG A 81 23.36 18.92 -9.77
C ARG A 81 22.11 19.77 -9.57
N ILE A 82 21.31 19.43 -8.57
CA ILE A 82 20.14 20.22 -8.17
C ILE A 82 20.65 21.37 -7.31
N VAL A 83 20.38 22.61 -7.73
CA VAL A 83 20.72 23.83 -6.98
C VAL A 83 19.43 24.55 -6.60
N ASN A 84 19.37 25.03 -5.35
CA ASN A 84 18.21 25.77 -4.84
C ASN A 84 18.25 27.21 -5.38
N ILE A 85 17.40 27.52 -6.36
CA ILE A 85 17.17 28.89 -6.82
C ILE A 85 16.03 29.53 -6.00
N GLN A 86 16.34 30.02 -4.81
CA GLN A 86 15.40 30.94 -4.15
C GLN A 86 15.38 32.25 -4.94
N SER A 87 14.39 32.39 -5.83
CA SER A 87 14.07 33.65 -6.46
C SER A 87 13.59 34.61 -5.37
N ARG A 88 14.36 35.69 -5.17
CA ARG A 88 14.08 36.77 -4.24
C ARG A 88 12.84 37.56 -4.62
#